data_AF-A0A8C0CL14-F1
#
_entry.id   AF-A0A8C0CL14-F1
#
_cell.length_a   1.000
_cell.length_b   1.000
_cell.length_c   1.000
_cell.angle_alpha   90.00
_cell.angle_beta   90.00
_cell.angle_gamma   90.00
#
_symmetry.space_group_name_H-M   'P 1'
#
loop_
_entity.id
_entity.type
_entity.pdbx_description
1 polymer ?
#
loop_
_entity_poly.entity_id
_entity_poly.type
_entity_poly.pdbx_seq_one_letter_code
_entity_poly.pdbx_strand_id
1 'polypeptide(L)' 'MDQIPSFSTETWVLLATSLVLLYLLGTYSHGSFKKLRIPGPTPLPYFGNILAHHKGIWDFNNKRFKKYGKMWGVYDGR' A
#
# COMPACT_ATOMS: atom_id res chain seq x y z
N MET A 1 -31.29 7.44 4.44
CA MET A 1 -31.75 6.11 4.01
C MET A 1 -30.59 5.17 4.22
N ASP A 2 -30.71 4.19 5.11
CA ASP A 2 -29.63 3.26 5.42
C ASP A 2 -29.35 2.38 4.20
N GLN A 3 -28.18 2.58 3.58
CA GLN A 3 -27.74 1.86 2.38
C GLN A 3 -27.03 0.53 2.70
N ILE A 4 -27.10 0.08 3.97
CA ILE A 4 -26.39 -1.13 4.39
C ILE A 4 -27.26 -2.34 4.03
N PRO A 5 -26.77 -3.25 3.18
CA PRO A 5 -27.52 -4.44 2.84
C PRO A 5 -27.68 -5.36 4.06
N SER A 6 -28.91 -5.80 4.33
CA SER A 6 -29.24 -6.74 5.40
C SER A 6 -28.86 -8.18 5.01
N PHE A 7 -27.56 -8.47 4.94
CA PHE A 7 -27.06 -9.83 4.71
C PHE A 7 -26.99 -10.65 6.00
N SER A 8 -27.00 -11.98 5.88
CA SER A 8 -26.78 -12.90 7.01
C SER A 8 -25.41 -12.70 7.64
N THR A 9 -25.26 -13.00 8.93
CA THR A 9 -23.98 -12.94 9.67
C THR A 9 -22.86 -13.69 8.95
N GLU A 10 -23.17 -14.84 8.34
CA GLU A 10 -22.21 -15.64 7.56
C GLU A 10 -21.63 -14.86 6.37
N THR A 11 -22.48 -14.11 5.66
CA THR A 11 -22.05 -13.29 4.52
C THR A 11 -21.14 -12.16 4.96
N TRP A 12 -21.42 -11.51 6.11
CA TRP A 12 -20.55 -10.48 6.67
C TRP A 12 -19.19 -11.04 7.07
N VAL A 13 -19.15 -12.22 7.68
CA VAL A 13 -17.90 -12.90 8.04
C VAL A 13 -17.08 -13.24 6.80
N LEU A 14 -17.71 -13.80 5.76
CA LEU A 14 -17.05 -14.10 4.49
C LEU A 14 -16.55 -12.82 3.80
N LEU A 15 -17.34 -11.74 3.81
CA LEU A 15 -16.95 -10.46 3.23
C LEU A 15 -15.74 -9.86 3.95
N ALA A 16 -15.77 -9.81 5.28
CA ALA A 16 -14.65 -9.34 6.09
C ALA A 16 -13.39 -10.19 5.85
N THR A 17 -13.55 -11.51 5.83
CA THR A 17 -12.43 -12.44 5.55
C THR A 17 -11.85 -12.22 4.16
N SER A 18 -12.71 -12.06 3.14
CA SER A 18 -12.30 -11.75 1.77
C SER A 18 -11.52 -10.43 1.69
N LEU A 19 -11.99 -9.38 2.36
CA LEU A 19 -11.30 -8.09 2.41
C LEU A 19 -9.92 -8.19 3.08
N VAL A 20 -9.79 -8.95 4.16
CA VAL A 20 -8.50 -9.21 4.82
C VAL A 20 -7.57 -9.98 3.90
N LEU A 21 -8.06 -11.01 3.21
CA LEU A 21 -7.28 -11.79 2.24
C LEU A 21 -6.79 -10.90 1.08
N LEU A 22 -7.66 -10.05 0.53
CA LEU A 22 -7.29 -9.08 -0.51
C LEU A 22 -6.20 -8.13 -0.01
N TYR A 23 -6.30 -7.63 1.22
CA TYR A 23 -5.28 -6.77 1.81
C TYR A 23 -3.93 -7.49 1.98
N LEU A 24 -3.94 -8.71 2.51
CA LEU A 24 -2.73 -9.52 2.70
C LEU A 24 -2.07 -9.84 1.36
N LEU A 25 -2.86 -10.21 0.36
CA LEU A 25 -2.38 -10.42 -1.00
C LEU A 25 -1.72 -9.14 -1.51
N GLY A 26 -2.42 -8.02 -1.49
CA GLY A 26 -1.91 -6.74 -2.00
C GLY A 26 -0.67 -6.20 -1.29
N THR A 27 -0.31 -6.71 -0.12
CA THR A 27 0.84 -6.24 0.68
C THR A 27 1.96 -7.27 0.84
N TYR A 28 1.78 -8.50 0.38
CA TYR A 28 2.75 -9.60 0.57
C TYR A 28 4.16 -9.29 0.00
N SER A 29 4.26 -8.58 -1.13
CA SER A 29 5.55 -8.22 -1.76
C SER A 29 6.27 -7.04 -1.09
N HIS A 30 5.57 -6.26 -0.25
CA HIS A 30 6.07 -5.01 0.34
C HIS A 30 7.11 -5.18 1.47
N GLY A 31 7.53 -6.41 1.76
CA GLY A 31 8.50 -6.73 2.81
C GLY A 31 9.97 -6.72 2.37
N SER A 32 10.26 -6.76 1.06
CA SER A 32 11.62 -6.96 0.54
C SER A 32 12.63 -5.90 0.98
N PHE A 33 12.29 -4.61 0.87
CA PHE A 33 13.21 -3.53 1.29
C PHE A 33 13.40 -3.49 2.81
N LYS A 34 12.35 -3.83 3.58
CA LYS A 34 12.44 -3.91 5.04
C LYS A 34 13.41 -5.01 5.48
N LYS A 35 13.41 -6.17 4.80
CA LYS A 35 14.37 -7.26 5.02
C LYS A 35 15.82 -6.82 4.75
N LEU A 36 16.03 -5.96 3.75
CA LEU A 36 17.33 -5.41 3.38
C LEU A 36 17.75 -4.15 4.19
N ARG A 37 16.95 -3.73 5.18
CA ARG A 37 17.13 -2.48 5.95
C ARG A 37 17.20 -1.22 5.07
N ILE A 38 16.56 -1.26 3.91
CA ILE A 38 16.50 -0.13 2.99
C ILE A 38 15.30 0.75 3.42
N PRO A 39 15.51 2.03 3.76
CA PRO A 39 14.42 2.94 4.11
C PRO A 39 13.57 3.27 2.89
N GLY A 40 12.29 3.57 3.08
CA GLY A 40 11.41 3.92 1.96
C GLY A 40 10.00 4.36 2.42
N PRO A 41 9.23 5.00 1.54
CA PRO A 41 7.83 5.30 1.80
C PRO A 41 7.00 4.01 1.90
N THR A 42 5.95 4.06 2.73
CA THR A 42 5.01 2.96 2.91
C THR A 42 4.18 2.77 1.64
N PRO A 43 4.25 1.61 0.98
CA PRO A 43 3.46 1.33 -0.21
C PRO A 43 2.00 1.07 0.12
N LEU A 44 1.10 1.53 -0.75
CA LEU A 44 -0.31 1.18 -0.73
C LEU A 44 -0.52 -0.24 -1.26
N PRO A 45 -1.49 -1.01 -0.73
CA PRO A 45 -1.84 -2.32 -1.28
C PRO A 45 -2.08 -2.22 -2.79
N TYR A 46 -1.53 -3.16 -3.57
CA TYR A 46 -1.61 -3.26 -5.04
C TYR A 46 -0.97 -2.13 -5.86
N PHE A 47 -1.04 -0.88 -5.42
CA PHE A 47 -0.59 0.29 -6.20
C PHE A 47 0.81 0.78 -5.81
N GLY A 48 1.38 0.29 -4.71
CA GLY A 48 2.67 0.75 -4.24
C GLY A 48 2.67 2.26 -3.96
N ASN A 49 3.54 3.01 -4.62
CA ASN A 49 3.74 4.44 -4.46
C ASN A 49 3.36 5.24 -5.72
N ILE A 50 2.67 4.61 -6.69
CA ILE A 50 2.31 5.23 -7.97
C ILE A 50 1.56 6.55 -7.75
N LEU A 51 0.62 6.59 -6.80
CA LEU A 51 -0.15 7.81 -6.49
C LEU A 51 0.72 8.99 -6.04
N ALA A 52 1.88 8.70 -5.46
CA ALA A 52 2.77 9.72 -4.98
C ALA A 52 3.58 10.39 -6.10
N HIS A 53 3.52 9.86 -7.34
CA HIS A 53 4.02 10.52 -8.55
C HIS A 53 3.10 11.63 -9.07
N HIS A 54 1.84 11.70 -8.62
CA HIS A 54 0.86 12.65 -9.15
C HIS A 54 1.21 14.13 -8.88
N LYS A 55 2.08 14.41 -7.92
CA LYS A 55 2.58 15.76 -7.60
C LYS A 55 3.84 16.15 -8.39
N GLY A 56 4.25 15.32 -9.35
CA GLY A 56 5.46 15.51 -10.15
C GLY A 56 6.66 14.75 -9.57
N ILE A 57 7.42 14.11 -10.46
CA ILE A 57 8.56 13.25 -10.11
C ILE A 57 9.65 14.03 -9.34
N TRP A 58 9.88 15.30 -9.70
CA TRP A 58 10.96 16.11 -9.12
C TRP A 58 10.74 16.44 -7.64
N ASP A 59 9.57 16.99 -7.29
CA ASP A 59 9.20 17.27 -5.90
C ASP A 59 9.16 15.99 -5.06
N PHE A 60 8.63 14.91 -5.66
CA PHE A 60 8.55 13.62 -5.01
C PHE A 60 9.92 13.00 -4.69
N ASN A 61 10.89 13.13 -5.59
CA ASN A 61 12.25 12.67 -5.37
C ASN A 61 13.00 13.57 -4.38
N ASN A 62 12.87 14.89 -4.48
CA ASN A 62 13.58 15.81 -3.60
C ASN A 62 13.16 15.63 -2.12
N LYS A 63 11.85 15.47 -1.87
CA LYS A 63 11.32 15.19 -0.52
C LYS A 63 11.83 13.88 0.07
N ARG A 64 11.95 12.84 -0.75
CA ARG A 64 12.38 11.50 -0.29
C ARG A 64 13.88 11.38 -0.16
N PHE A 65 14.65 12.03 -1.02
CA PHE A 65 16.10 12.19 -0.85
C PHE A 65 16.42 12.89 0.47
N LYS A 66 15.71 13.98 0.80
CA LYS A 66 15.88 14.67 2.10
C LYS A 66 15.50 13.79 3.30
N LYS A 67 14.50 12.91 3.16
CA LYS A 67 13.98 12.08 4.25
C LYS A 67 14.75 10.78 4.47
N TYR A 68 15.15 10.11 3.40
CA TYR A 68 15.73 8.76 3.42
C TYR A 68 17.21 8.72 2.99
N GLY A 69 17.73 9.81 2.44
CA GLY A 69 19.13 9.95 2.04
C GLY A 69 19.40 9.43 0.62
N LYS A 70 20.64 8.99 0.41
CA LYS A 70 21.19 8.64 -0.92
C LYS A 70 20.48 7.44 -1.58
N MET A 71 19.91 6.53 -0.80
CA MET A 71 19.26 5.33 -1.30
C MET A 71 17.98 5.05 -0.51
N TRP A 72 16.88 4.81 -1.23
CA TRP A 72 15.60 4.40 -0.65
C TRP A 72 14.86 3.45 -1.60
N GLY A 73 14.05 2.57 -1.03
CA GLY A 73 13.23 1.62 -1.78
C GLY A 73 11.89 2.24 -2.16
N VAL A 74 11.36 1.89 -3.33
CA VAL A 74 10.02 2.28 -3.80
C VAL A 74 9.37 1.05 -4.42
N TYR A 75 8.09 0.85 -4.15
CA TYR A 75 7.25 -0.11 -4.85
C TYR A 75 6.33 0.66 -5.78
N ASP A 76 6.30 0.36 -7.08
CA ASP A 76 5.36 0.95 -8.04
C ASP A 76 4.43 -0.14 -8.56
N GLY A 77 3.35 -0.38 -7.81
CA GLY A 77 2.50 -1.55 -7.99
C GLY A 77 2.84 -2.68 -7.02
N ARG A 78 2.31 -3.86 -7.33
CA ARG A 78 2.50 -5.10 -6.56
C ARG A 78 3.75 -5.86 -6.98
#